data_AF-A0A3D1ZVP9-F1
#
_entry.id   AF-A0A3D1ZVP9-F1
#
_cell.length_a   1.000
_cell.length_b   1.000
_cell.length_c   1.000
_cell.angle_alpha   90.00
_cell.angle_beta   90.00
_cell.angle_gamma   90.00
#
_symmetry.space_group_name_H-M   'P 1'
#
loop_
_entity.id
_entity.type
_entity.pdbx_description
1 polymer ?
#
loop_
_entity_poly.entity_id
_entity_poly.type
_entity_poly.pdbx_seq_one_letter_code
_entity_poly.pdbx_strand_id
1 'polypeptide(L)' 'NFRGIMAREGTPPEVIDYLAERVHLMFQDAKVAGKMKAGGSPMRIMTRDEVKAMWVERQAYLEELLADL' A
#
# COMPACT_ATOMS: atom_id res chain seq x y z
N ASN A 1 7.03 -6.44 -6.34
CA ASN A 1 6.71 -5.00 -6.43
C ASN A 1 5.36 -4.73 -5.78
N PHE A 2 5.30 -3.79 -4.83
CA PHE A 2 4.04 -3.38 -4.21
C PHE A 2 3.24 -2.45 -5.13
N ARG A 3 1.91 -2.42 -4.92
CA ARG A 3 0.95 -1.55 -5.59
C ARG A 3 -0.02 -1.01 -4.54
N GLY A 4 -0.38 0.26 -4.64
CA GLY A 4 -1.25 0.92 -3.68
C GLY A 4 -1.69 2.28 -4.18
N ILE A 5 -2.35 3.04 -3.31
CA ILE A 5 -2.75 4.43 -3.58
C ILE A 5 -2.04 5.37 -2.61
N MET A 6 -1.88 6.62 -3.03
CA MET A 6 -1.37 7.71 -2.19
C MET A 6 -2.31 8.90 -2.30
N ALA A 7 -2.50 9.63 -1.20
CA ALA A 7 -3.22 10.88 -1.18
C ALA A 7 -2.22 12.04 -1.30
N ARG A 8 -2.66 13.18 -1.83
CA ARG A 8 -1.82 14.38 -1.93
C ARG A 8 -1.53 14.94 -0.54
N GLU A 9 -0.38 15.56 -0.37
CA GLU A 9 -0.11 16.40 0.79
C GLU A 9 -1.22 17.45 0.98
N GLY A 10 -1.62 17.67 2.23
CA GLY A 10 -2.74 18.55 2.59
C GLY A 10 -4.13 17.92 2.47
N THR A 11 -4.25 16.64 2.07
CA THR A 11 -5.54 15.93 2.12
C THR A 11 -6.05 15.89 3.57
N PRO A 12 -7.34 16.21 3.83
CA PRO A 12 -7.88 16.22 5.19
C PRO A 12 -7.75 14.85 5.89
N PRO A 13 -7.43 14.81 7.20
CA PRO A 13 -7.22 13.56 7.94
C PRO A 13 -8.38 12.57 7.81
N GLU A 14 -9.63 13.05 7.89
CA GLU A 14 -10.83 12.24 7.79
C GLU A 14 -10.98 11.55 6.43
N VAL A 15 -10.51 12.20 5.35
CA VAL A 15 -10.49 11.60 4.01
C VAL A 15 -9.41 10.53 3.93
N ILE A 16 -8.24 10.77 4.54
CA ILE A 16 -7.17 9.78 4.58
C ILE A 16 -7.61 8.55 5.37
N ASP A 17 -8.27 8.74 6.51
CA ASP A 17 -8.74 7.65 7.36
C ASP A 17 -9.84 6.84 6.66
N TYR A 18 -10.77 7.52 5.98
CA TYR A 18 -11.78 6.87 5.14
C TYR A 18 -11.13 6.01 4.04
N LEU A 19 -10.15 6.54 3.31
CA LEU A 19 -9.45 5.80 2.26
C LEU A 19 -8.67 4.61 2.82
N ALA A 20 -7.99 4.80 3.95
CA ALA A 20 -7.21 3.75 4.62
C ALA A 20 -8.09 2.56 5.02
N GLU A 21 -9.26 2.84 5.61
CA GLU A 21 -10.23 1.80 5.98
C GLU A 21 -10.82 1.11 4.75
N ARG A 22 -11.38 1.89 3.81
CA ARG A 22 -12.15 1.34 2.69
C ARG A 22 -11.31 0.55 1.71
N VAL A 23 -10.09 1.01 1.42
CA VAL A 23 -9.17 0.26 0.54
C VAL A 23 -8.75 -1.03 1.21
N HIS A 24 -8.43 -1.00 2.50
CA HIS A 24 -8.07 -2.21 3.24
C HIS A 24 -9.19 -3.26 3.20
N LEU A 25 -10.43 -2.84 3.48
CA LEU A 25 -11.61 -3.72 3.40
C LEU A 25 -11.88 -4.22 1.98
N MET A 26 -11.75 -3.37 0.96
CA MET A 26 -11.94 -3.76 -0.44
C MET A 26 -11.01 -4.91 -0.85
N PHE A 27 -9.75 -4.90 -0.41
CA PHE A 27 -8.81 -5.96 -0.76
C PHE A 27 -9.04 -7.27 0.01
N GLN A 28 -9.75 -7.23 1.14
CA GLN A 28 -10.18 -8.43 1.86
C GLN A 28 -11.42 -9.10 1.24
N ASP A 29 -12.11 -8.42 0.32
CA ASP A 29 -13.29 -8.96 -0.35
C ASP A 29 -12.93 -10.15 -1.27
N ALA A 30 -13.73 -11.21 -1.19
CA ALA A 30 -13.48 -12.45 -1.93
C ALA A 30 -13.55 -12.29 -3.46
N LYS A 31 -14.40 -11.39 -3.97
CA LYS A 31 -14.50 -11.11 -5.41
C LYS A 31 -13.24 -10.39 -5.89
N VAL A 32 -12.71 -9.47 -5.10
CA VAL A 32 -11.44 -8.80 -5.39
C VAL A 32 -10.29 -9.81 -5.36
N ALA A 33 -10.24 -10.65 -4.32
CA ALA A 33 -9.24 -11.70 -4.20
C ALA A 33 -9.25 -12.66 -5.40
N GLY A 34 -10.43 -13.07 -5.85
CA GLY A 34 -10.60 -13.93 -7.03
C GLY A 34 -10.05 -13.29 -8.30
N LYS A 35 -10.34 -12.00 -8.53
CA LYS A 35 -9.81 -11.26 -9.69
C LYS A 35 -8.30 -11.08 -9.64
N MET A 36 -7.74 -10.77 -8.47
CA MET A 36 -6.29 -10.62 -8.31
C MET A 36 -5.56 -11.93 -8.58
N LYS A 37 -6.07 -13.05 -8.04
CA LYS A 37 -5.54 -14.38 -8.33
C LYS A 37 -5.60 -14.71 -9.83
N ALA A 38 -6.74 -14.47 -10.47
CA ALA A 38 -6.90 -14.71 -11.91
C ALA A 38 -5.95 -13.86 -12.77
N GLY A 39 -5.67 -12.63 -12.34
CA GLY A 39 -4.71 -11.73 -12.97
C GLY A 39 -3.24 -11.98 -12.60
N GLY A 40 -2.91 -13.06 -11.88
CA GLY A 40 -1.53 -13.38 -11.48
C GLY A 40 -0.92 -12.39 -10.47
N SER A 41 -1.75 -11.64 -9.75
CA SER A 41 -1.33 -10.62 -8.79
C SER A 41 -1.40 -11.17 -7.36
N PRO A 42 -0.27 -11.57 -6.74
CA PRO A 42 -0.26 -11.99 -5.34
C PRO A 42 -0.64 -10.81 -4.44
N MET A 43 -1.46 -11.07 -3.43
CA MET A 43 -1.93 -10.05 -2.51
C MET A 43 -1.23 -10.15 -1.16
N ARG A 44 -0.59 -9.05 -0.75
CA ARG A 44 -0.21 -8.79 0.64
C ARG A 44 -0.94 -7.52 1.06
N ILE A 45 -2.00 -7.69 1.85
CA ILE A 45 -2.85 -6.59 2.32
C ILE A 45 -2.20 -6.04 3.59
N MET A 46 -2.00 -4.73 3.64
CA MET A 46 -1.40 -4.04 4.77
C MET A 46 -2.32 -2.92 5.24
N THR A 47 -2.33 -2.66 6.54
CA THR A 47 -2.90 -1.47 7.16
C THR A 47 -2.07 -0.23 6.81
N ARG A 48 -2.61 0.96 7.08
CA ARG A 48 -1.90 2.22 6.83
C ARG A 48 -0.58 2.29 7.61
N ASP A 49 -0.56 1.82 8.86
CA ASP A 49 0.63 1.90 9.70
C ASP A 49 1.70 0.92 9.24
N GLU A 50 1.32 -0.29 8.82
CA GLU A 50 2.25 -1.24 8.20
C GLU A 50 2.84 -0.69 6.89
N VAL A 51 2.04 0.00 6.07
CA VAL A 51 2.54 0.65 4.85
C VAL A 51 3.54 1.76 5.18
N LYS A 52 3.27 2.59 6.21
CA LYS A 52 4.21 3.64 6.65
C LYS A 52 5.53 3.05 7.14
N ALA A 53 5.47 2.01 7.97
CA ALA A 53 6.66 1.32 8.46
C ALA A 53 7.48 0.73 7.31
N MET A 54 6.82 -0.02 6.42
CA MET A 54 7.44 -0.60 5.22
C MET A 54 8.05 0.46 4.30
N TRP A 55 7.43 1.63 4.18
CA TRP A 55 7.95 2.73 3.38
C TRP A 55 9.28 3.24 3.93
N VAL A 56 9.36 3.54 5.23
CA VAL A 56 10.58 4.05 5.88
C VAL A 56 11.71 3.03 5.74
N GLU A 57 11.43 1.75 6.03
CA GLU A 57 12.42 0.67 5.90
C GLU A 57 12.95 0.53 4.46
N ARG A 58 12.04 0.55 3.48
CA ARG A 58 12.43 0.41 2.07
C ARG A 58 13.17 1.63 1.55
N GLN A 59 12.79 2.83 1.96
CA GLN A 59 13.47 4.04 1.53
C GLN A 59 14.93 4.02 2.00
N ALA A 60 15.18 3.75 3.28
CA ALA A 60 16.53 3.65 3.81
C ALA A 60 17.37 2.58 3.08
N TYR A 61 16.79 1.39 2.87
CA TYR A 61 17.45 0.32 2.14
C TYR A 61 17.76 0.69 0.69
N LEU A 62 16.84 1.35 -0.01
CA LEU A 62 17.03 1.74 -1.41
C LEU A 62 18.01 2.89 -1.56
N GLU A 63 18.02 3.85 -0.63
CA GLU A 63 19.00 4.95 -0.61
C GLU A 63 20.44 4.39 -0.48
N GLU A 64 20.65 3.40 0.40
CA GLU A 64 21.95 2.72 0.52
C GLU A 64 22.28 1.90 -0.74
N LEU A 65 21.34 1.07 -1.20
CA LEU A 65 21.56 0.18 -2.34
C LEU A 65 21.87 0.94 -3.64
N LEU A 66 21.28 2.13 -3.81
CA LEU A 66 21.40 2.95 -5.01
C LEU A 66 22.39 4.11 -4.85
N ALA A 67 23.17 4.17 -3.76
CA ALA A 67 24.06 5.31 -3.49
C ALA A 67 25.12 5.53 -4.59
N ASP A 68 25.51 4.47 -5.29
CA ASP A 68 26.57 4.47 -6.32
C ASP A 68 26.03 4.32 -7.77
N LEU A 69 24.72 4.51 -7.98
CA LEU A 69 24.03 4.46 -9.29
C LEU A 69 23.55 5.84 -9.74
#